data_AF-A0AAD7MSG4-F1
#
_entry.id   AF-A0AAD7MSG4-F1
#
_cell.length_a   1.000
_cell.length_b   1.000
_cell.length_c   1.000
_cell.angle_alpha   90.00
_cell.angle_beta   90.00
_cell.angle_gamma   90.00
#
_symmetry.space_group_name_H-M   'P 1'
#
loop_
_entity.id
_entity.type
_entity.pdbx_description
1 polymer ?
#
loop_
_entity_poly.entity_id
_entity_poly.type
_entity_poly.pdbx_seq_one_letter_code
_entity_poly.pdbx_strand_id
1 'polypeptide(L)'
;MLSLGLIFSRQYQQSLMNIYPETPRWSIPTYIGLATKDNPNGANIWTIYLTEAKKYDKALVESWRDNVTGILIFAGLFSAVVTAFIIEAYKTLQTDSADTTNYLLTQISLQLAQISSGSNGTLTASPIPQFTPSKSALACNILWFTSLGLSLCCALIAILVGQWAQDFLHSAERHSAPVVGARIISYLYYGIRRFNMHTMVAIIPLLLHTSLFLFFAGLIAFLIPINVVVMTVSATVFAIFMMIYLVLTVLPLFYLDCPYRTPLSGVLWRIRQIGREWYQRILRDKYLLTRASGNMLVAHSPTFIAAMTHQATADTVERAERDYRAFRWTLKSLLSDEELESFVSQIPSLLQDTKSNHLNPYKGHIRALLHDHEIQL
;
A
#
# COMPACT_ATOMS: atom_id res chain seq x y z
N MET A 1 -15.01 11.07 -12.78
CA MET A 1 -13.62 10.62 -12.62
C MET A 1 -13.04 9.86 -13.85
N LEU A 2 -13.87 9.24 -14.70
CA LEU A 2 -13.41 8.58 -15.94
C LEU A 2 -13.09 9.52 -17.13
N SER A 3 -13.65 10.74 -17.15
CA SER A 3 -13.41 11.72 -18.23
C SER A 3 -12.05 12.42 -18.13
N LEU A 4 -11.55 12.68 -16.91
CA LEU A 4 -10.24 13.32 -16.70
C LEU A 4 -9.06 12.41 -17.13
N GLY A 5 -9.21 11.08 -17.01
CA GLY A 5 -8.20 10.12 -17.48
C GLY A 5 -8.09 10.07 -19.01
N LEU A 6 -9.20 10.21 -19.73
CA LEU A 6 -9.21 10.22 -21.20
C LEU A 6 -8.71 11.55 -21.78
N ILE A 7 -8.97 12.67 -21.10
CA ILE A 7 -8.49 14.00 -21.51
C ILE A 7 -6.97 14.10 -21.27
N PHE A 8 -6.46 13.64 -20.12
CA PHE A 8 -5.02 13.56 -19.89
C PHE A 8 -4.31 12.57 -20.82
N SER A 9 -4.96 11.44 -21.15
CA SER A 9 -4.43 10.47 -22.13
C SER A 9 -4.30 11.07 -23.53
N ARG A 10 -5.27 11.86 -24.01
CA ARG A 10 -5.19 12.52 -25.32
C ARG A 10 -4.13 13.61 -25.37
N GLN A 11 -4.08 14.46 -24.35
CA GLN A 11 -3.12 15.58 -24.31
C GLN A 11 -1.67 15.09 -24.12
N TYR A 12 -1.49 13.97 -23.44
CA TYR A 12 -0.20 13.29 -23.32
C TYR A 12 0.18 12.48 -24.56
N GLN A 13 -0.78 11.88 -25.29
CA GLN A 13 -0.53 11.30 -26.62
C GLN A 13 -0.17 12.34 -27.67
N GLN A 14 -0.79 13.52 -27.65
CA GLN A 14 -0.40 14.65 -28.52
C GLN A 14 0.99 15.20 -28.17
N SER A 15 1.35 15.22 -26.88
CA SER A 15 2.72 15.57 -26.47
C SER A 15 3.76 14.52 -26.88
N LEU A 16 3.40 13.22 -26.89
CA LEU A 16 4.27 12.18 -27.43
C LEU A 16 4.41 12.26 -28.95
N MET A 17 3.36 12.68 -29.67
CA MET A 17 3.40 12.87 -31.13
C MET A 17 4.25 14.08 -31.54
N ASN A 18 4.40 15.09 -30.68
CA ASN A 18 5.30 16.23 -30.90
C ASN A 18 6.77 15.97 -30.52
N ILE A 19 7.05 14.92 -29.73
CA ILE A 19 8.43 14.51 -29.35
C ILE A 19 9.03 13.56 -30.39
N TYR A 20 8.19 12.89 -31.18
CA TYR A 20 8.60 12.06 -32.32
C TYR A 20 8.01 12.62 -33.61
N PRO A 21 8.61 13.69 -34.19
CA PRO A 21 8.24 14.08 -35.54
C PRO A 21 8.59 12.89 -36.44
N GLU A 22 7.63 12.46 -37.26
CA GLU A 22 7.82 11.66 -38.48
C GLU A 22 9.08 10.78 -38.47
N THR A 23 8.90 9.49 -38.14
CA THR A 23 9.95 8.48 -38.27
C THR A 23 10.73 8.66 -39.57
N PRO A 24 12.04 8.99 -39.52
CA PRO A 24 12.81 9.10 -40.73
C PRO A 24 13.02 7.69 -41.26
N ARG A 25 12.62 7.48 -42.51
CA ARG A 25 12.74 6.23 -43.27
C ARG A 25 14.23 5.96 -43.57
N TRP A 26 15.00 5.57 -42.56
CA TRP A 26 16.35 5.02 -42.72
C TRP A 26 16.51 3.85 -41.75
N SER A 27 16.51 2.65 -42.33
CA SER A 27 17.15 1.42 -41.84
C SER A 27 17.41 1.36 -40.33
N ILE A 28 16.49 0.69 -39.61
CA ILE A 28 16.79 0.05 -38.33
C ILE A 28 18.12 -0.72 -38.51
N PRO A 29 19.16 -0.49 -37.69
CA PRO A 29 20.41 -1.22 -37.83
C PRO A 29 20.12 -2.73 -37.79
N THR A 30 20.47 -3.41 -38.87
CA THR A 30 20.25 -4.83 -39.17
C THR A 30 20.78 -5.79 -38.08
N TYR A 31 21.50 -5.29 -37.07
CA TYR A 31 22.05 -6.08 -35.96
C TYR A 31 21.00 -6.61 -34.96
N ILE A 32 19.80 -6.03 -34.89
CA ILE A 32 18.66 -6.61 -34.11
C ILE A 32 17.82 -7.56 -34.99
N GLY A 33 18.18 -7.70 -36.27
CA GLY A 33 17.61 -8.67 -37.19
C GLY A 33 18.16 -10.10 -37.03
N LEU A 34 19.18 -10.35 -36.19
CA LEU A 34 19.81 -11.67 -36.08
C LEU A 34 19.06 -12.68 -35.18
N ALA A 35 17.92 -12.29 -34.60
CA ALA A 35 17.01 -13.20 -33.90
C ALA A 35 15.68 -13.37 -34.65
N THR A 36 15.65 -13.11 -35.96
CA THR A 36 14.52 -13.48 -36.82
C THR A 36 14.61 -14.95 -37.16
N LYS A 37 13.59 -15.71 -36.76
CA LYS A 37 13.05 -17.01 -37.25
C LYS A 37 14.01 -18.17 -37.64
N ASP A 38 15.21 -17.89 -38.12
CA ASP A 38 16.14 -18.81 -38.76
C ASP A 38 17.47 -18.98 -37.97
N ASN A 39 17.62 -18.28 -36.83
CA ASN A 39 18.75 -18.45 -35.91
C ASN A 39 18.30 -19.18 -34.62
N PRO A 40 18.69 -20.46 -34.40
CA PRO A 40 18.25 -21.23 -33.24
C PRO A 40 18.69 -20.61 -31.91
N ASN A 41 19.83 -19.90 -31.89
CA ASN A 41 20.35 -19.25 -30.68
C ASN A 41 19.52 -18.01 -30.31
N GLY A 42 18.99 -17.30 -31.30
CA GLY A 42 18.10 -16.15 -31.10
C GLY A 42 16.73 -16.55 -30.57
N ALA A 43 16.17 -17.68 -31.02
CA ALA A 43 14.93 -18.21 -30.46
C ALA A 43 15.11 -18.69 -29.01
N ASN A 44 16.27 -19.31 -28.70
CA ASN A 44 16.58 -19.83 -27.37
C ASN A 44 16.65 -18.71 -26.30
N ILE A 45 17.21 -17.54 -26.61
CA ILE A 45 17.28 -16.44 -25.64
C ILE A 45 15.89 -15.91 -25.26
N TRP A 46 14.96 -15.86 -26.22
CA TRP A 46 13.58 -15.43 -25.97
C TRP A 46 12.78 -16.48 -25.20
N THR A 47 13.06 -17.77 -25.40
CA THR A 47 12.44 -18.83 -24.59
C THR A 47 12.93 -18.80 -23.14
N ILE A 48 14.23 -18.55 -22.91
CA ILE A 48 14.78 -18.36 -21.56
C ILE A 48 14.15 -17.13 -20.89
N TYR A 49 14.14 -15.99 -21.59
CA TYR A 49 13.48 -14.77 -21.09
C TYR A 49 12.02 -15.00 -20.76
N LEU A 50 11.26 -15.65 -21.65
CA LEU A 50 9.84 -15.94 -21.41
C LEU A 50 9.62 -16.84 -20.20
N THR A 51 10.50 -17.83 -20.00
CA THR A 51 10.40 -18.74 -18.86
C THR A 51 10.59 -17.99 -17.55
N GLU A 52 11.64 -17.17 -17.47
CA GLU A 52 11.92 -16.37 -16.28
C GLU A 52 10.87 -15.28 -16.04
N ALA A 53 10.47 -14.56 -17.10
CA ALA A 53 9.45 -13.52 -17.00
C ALA A 53 8.11 -14.08 -16.54
N LYS A 54 7.67 -15.21 -17.11
CA LYS A 54 6.42 -15.88 -16.67
C LYS A 54 6.49 -16.33 -15.23
N LYS A 55 7.63 -16.86 -14.77
CA LYS A 55 7.81 -17.28 -13.36
C LYS A 55 7.69 -16.08 -12.42
N TYR A 56 8.38 -14.99 -12.73
CA TYR A 56 8.33 -13.75 -11.96
C TYR A 56 6.92 -13.14 -11.95
N ASP A 57 6.30 -13.02 -13.13
CA ASP A 57 4.99 -12.40 -13.30
C ASP A 57 3.89 -13.22 -12.61
N LYS A 58 3.92 -14.56 -12.71
CA LYS A 58 2.99 -15.44 -12.02
C LYS A 58 3.08 -15.26 -10.50
N ALA A 59 4.29 -15.23 -9.95
CA ALA A 59 4.49 -15.00 -8.51
C ALA A 59 3.98 -13.61 -8.07
N LEU A 60 4.18 -12.58 -8.91
CA LEU A 60 3.68 -11.23 -8.64
C LEU A 60 2.15 -11.17 -8.64
N VAL A 61 1.51 -11.75 -9.65
CA VAL A 61 0.04 -11.80 -9.79
C VAL A 61 -0.59 -12.61 -8.66
N GLU A 62 -0.01 -13.73 -8.28
CA GLU A 62 -0.47 -14.56 -7.16
C GLU A 62 -0.40 -13.78 -5.84
N SER A 63 0.72 -13.10 -5.59
CA SER A 63 0.85 -12.20 -4.44
C SER A 63 -0.22 -11.09 -4.42
N TRP A 64 -0.54 -10.48 -5.56
CA TRP A 64 -1.59 -9.46 -5.63
C TRP A 64 -2.98 -10.05 -5.42
N ARG A 65 -3.26 -11.22 -5.98
CA ARG A 65 -4.55 -11.90 -5.86
C ARG A 65 -4.85 -12.29 -4.42
N ASP A 66 -3.87 -12.84 -3.72
CA ASP A 66 -4.05 -13.29 -2.33
C ASP A 66 -4.32 -12.08 -1.42
N ASN A 67 -3.59 -10.98 -1.64
CA ASN A 67 -3.82 -9.70 -0.95
C ASN A 67 -5.21 -9.11 -1.26
N VAL A 68 -5.62 -9.09 -2.53
CA VAL A 68 -6.93 -8.57 -2.97
C VAL A 68 -8.08 -9.37 -2.37
N THR A 69 -7.97 -10.70 -2.34
CA THR A 69 -9.03 -11.58 -1.82
C THR A 69 -9.25 -11.34 -0.33
N GLY A 70 -8.19 -11.28 0.46
CA GLY A 70 -8.28 -10.98 1.89
C GLY A 70 -8.91 -9.62 2.17
N ILE A 71 -8.50 -8.59 1.40
CA ILE A 71 -9.05 -7.24 1.54
C ILE A 71 -10.53 -7.21 1.18
N LEU A 72 -10.96 -7.92 0.14
CA LEU A 72 -12.35 -7.92 -0.31
C LEU A 72 -13.29 -8.57 0.73
N ILE A 73 -12.87 -9.70 1.32
CA ILE A 73 -13.60 -10.35 2.41
C ILE A 73 -13.73 -9.39 3.60
N PHE A 74 -12.62 -8.77 4.00
CA PHE A 74 -12.63 -7.81 5.10
C PHE A 74 -13.52 -6.60 4.80
N ALA A 75 -13.43 -6.00 3.61
CA ALA A 75 -14.23 -4.86 3.20
C ALA A 75 -15.73 -5.21 3.19
N GLY A 76 -16.12 -6.41 2.76
CA GLY A 76 -17.50 -6.89 2.79
C GLY A 76 -18.04 -7.02 4.22
N LEU A 77 -17.30 -7.70 5.10
CA LEU A 77 -17.66 -7.87 6.52
C LEU A 77 -17.74 -6.52 7.24
N PHE A 78 -16.74 -5.67 7.01
CA PHE A 78 -16.70 -4.33 7.58
C PHE A 78 -17.87 -3.48 7.10
N SER A 79 -18.21 -3.53 5.80
CA SER A 79 -19.35 -2.80 5.25
C SER A 79 -20.67 -3.24 5.89
N ALA A 80 -20.84 -4.55 6.17
CA ALA A 80 -22.02 -5.05 6.88
C ALA A 80 -22.11 -4.50 8.31
N VAL A 81 -20.99 -4.50 9.05
CA VAL A 81 -20.92 -3.93 10.40
C VAL A 81 -21.26 -2.44 10.38
N VAL A 82 -20.61 -1.65 9.52
CA VAL A 82 -20.86 -0.21 9.39
C VAL A 82 -22.31 0.07 9.00
N THR A 83 -22.91 -0.75 8.12
CA THR A 83 -24.31 -0.60 7.71
C THR A 83 -25.27 -0.78 8.89
N ALA A 84 -25.02 -1.72 9.79
CA ALA A 84 -25.83 -1.88 11.01
C ALA A 84 -25.81 -0.62 11.88
N PHE A 85 -24.65 0.01 12.04
CA PHE A 85 -24.52 1.28 12.77
C PHE A 85 -25.19 2.44 12.03
N ILE A 86 -25.06 2.51 10.70
CA ILE A 86 -25.73 3.55 9.88
C ILE A 86 -27.24 3.46 10.01
N ILE A 87 -27.83 2.26 10.01
CA ILE A 87 -29.29 2.09 10.16
C ILE A 87 -29.78 2.73 11.47
N GLU A 88 -29.00 2.63 12.54
CA GLU A 88 -29.36 3.25 13.81
C GLU A 88 -29.06 4.76 13.85
N ALA A 89 -27.87 5.19 13.40
CA ALA A 89 -27.51 6.61 13.39
C ALA A 89 -28.35 7.44 12.43
N TYR A 90 -28.82 6.87 11.33
CA TYR A 90 -29.66 7.60 10.37
C TYR A 90 -30.95 8.10 11.01
N LYS A 91 -31.52 7.34 11.97
CA LYS A 91 -32.71 7.76 12.72
C LYS A 91 -32.48 9.06 13.49
N THR A 92 -31.26 9.29 13.97
CA THR A 92 -30.90 10.52 14.70
C THR A 92 -30.84 11.77 13.82
N LEU A 93 -30.94 11.62 12.50
CA LEU A 93 -31.08 12.72 11.53
C LEU A 93 -32.54 13.02 11.16
N GLN A 94 -33.48 12.25 11.69
CA GLN A 94 -34.91 12.42 11.44
C GLN A 94 -35.63 12.78 12.74
N THR A 95 -36.74 13.50 12.61
CA THR A 95 -37.63 13.76 13.74
C THR A 95 -38.22 12.44 14.23
N ASP A 96 -38.10 12.16 15.52
CA ASP A 96 -38.78 11.01 16.11
C ASP A 96 -40.29 11.28 16.18
N SER A 97 -41.08 10.37 15.62
CA SER A 97 -42.54 10.43 15.70
C SER A 97 -43.03 10.25 17.13
N ALA A 98 -42.28 9.52 17.97
CA ALA A 98 -42.55 9.39 19.39
C ALA A 98 -42.37 10.73 20.12
N ASP A 99 -41.28 11.46 19.84
CA ASP A 99 -41.04 12.79 20.44
C ASP A 99 -42.11 13.80 20.01
N THR A 100 -42.51 13.76 18.74
CA THR A 100 -43.61 14.61 18.23
C THR A 100 -44.92 14.25 18.93
N THR A 101 -45.21 12.96 19.10
CA THR A 101 -46.41 12.48 19.79
C THR A 101 -46.41 12.87 21.27
N ASN A 102 -45.28 12.72 21.96
CA ASN A 102 -45.10 13.11 23.35
C ASN A 102 -45.29 14.63 23.50
N TYR A 103 -44.73 15.43 22.60
CA TYR A 103 -44.94 16.88 22.59
C TYR A 103 -46.43 17.23 22.44
N LEU A 104 -47.13 16.61 21.48
CA LEU A 104 -48.57 16.82 21.32
C LEU A 104 -49.37 16.37 22.56
N LEU A 105 -48.99 15.26 23.20
CA LEU A 105 -49.61 14.79 24.44
C LEU A 105 -49.43 15.81 25.57
N THR A 106 -48.23 16.39 25.72
CA THR A 106 -47.98 17.43 26.72
C THR A 106 -48.84 18.67 26.46
N GLN A 107 -48.98 19.10 25.21
CA GLN A 107 -49.86 20.22 24.82
C GLN A 107 -51.31 19.93 25.20
N ILE A 108 -51.83 18.74 24.88
CA ILE A 108 -53.20 18.33 25.23
C ILE A 108 -53.37 18.29 26.76
N SER A 109 -52.39 17.77 27.49
CA SER A 109 -52.45 17.69 28.97
C SER A 109 -52.52 19.08 29.62
N LEU A 110 -51.75 20.05 29.10
CA LEU A 110 -51.77 21.42 29.58
C LEU A 110 -53.09 22.11 29.26
N GLN A 111 -53.64 21.89 28.06
CA GLN A 111 -54.94 22.41 27.67
C GLN A 111 -56.06 21.86 28.57
N LEU A 112 -56.04 20.56 28.87
CA LEU A 112 -57.03 19.93 29.73
C LEU A 112 -56.93 20.43 31.17
N ALA A 113 -55.71 20.62 31.69
CA ALA A 113 -55.48 21.20 33.01
C ALA A 113 -56.05 22.63 33.11
N GLN A 114 -55.87 23.47 32.09
CA GLN A 114 -56.42 24.82 32.10
C GLN A 114 -57.95 24.86 32.01
N ILE A 115 -58.56 23.97 31.23
CA ILE A 115 -60.02 23.82 31.20
C ILE A 115 -60.55 23.45 32.59
N SER A 116 -59.88 22.51 33.29
CA SER A 116 -60.26 22.12 34.66
C SER A 116 -60.10 23.26 35.68
N SER A 117 -59.21 24.22 35.40
CA SER A 117 -58.91 25.36 36.27
C SER A 117 -59.86 26.55 36.07
N GLY A 118 -60.84 26.45 35.16
CA GLY A 118 -61.78 27.54 34.84
C GLY A 118 -61.18 28.70 34.04
N SER A 119 -59.93 28.57 33.58
CA SER A 119 -59.26 29.55 32.74
C SER A 119 -59.65 29.38 31.27
N ASN A 120 -60.53 30.25 30.76
CA ASN A 120 -60.99 30.30 29.36
C ASN A 120 -59.99 31.01 28.43
N GLY A 121 -58.71 30.68 28.53
CA GLY A 121 -57.68 31.22 27.63
C GLY A 121 -57.68 30.47 26.29
N THR A 122 -57.84 31.18 25.17
CA THR A 122 -57.53 30.65 23.84
C THR A 122 -56.02 30.45 23.74
N LEU A 123 -55.54 29.22 23.99
CA LEU A 123 -54.15 28.86 23.77
C LEU A 123 -53.90 28.83 22.25
N THR A 124 -53.10 29.78 21.75
CA THR A 124 -52.48 29.65 20.44
C THR A 124 -51.58 28.42 20.48
N ALA A 125 -51.87 27.41 19.65
CA ALA A 125 -51.08 26.19 19.56
C ALA A 125 -49.60 26.57 19.36
N SER A 126 -48.75 26.21 20.33
CA SER A 126 -47.32 26.47 20.21
C SER A 126 -46.79 25.68 19.01
N PRO A 127 -46.12 26.31 18.04
CA PRO A 127 -45.64 25.62 16.84
C PRO A 127 -44.73 24.47 17.23
N ILE A 128 -44.86 23.35 16.52
CA ILE A 128 -44.01 22.17 16.73
C ILE A 128 -42.56 22.62 16.53
N PRO A 129 -41.66 22.37 17.49
CA PRO A 129 -40.27 22.79 17.39
C PRO A 129 -39.64 22.20 16.12
N GLN A 130 -38.97 23.05 15.33
CA GLN A 130 -38.29 22.61 14.13
C GLN A 130 -37.13 21.68 14.52
N PHE A 131 -37.16 20.47 13.97
CA PHE A 131 -36.11 19.48 14.23
C PHE A 131 -34.76 19.97 13.72
N THR A 132 -33.77 19.94 14.60
CA THR A 132 -32.37 20.20 14.26
C THR A 132 -31.51 19.09 14.86
N PRO A 133 -30.78 18.32 14.04
CA PRO A 133 -29.98 17.21 14.55
C PRO A 133 -28.82 17.73 15.40
N SER A 134 -28.44 16.95 16.42
CA SER A 134 -27.29 17.30 17.25
C SER A 134 -26.00 17.26 16.44
N LYS A 135 -25.01 18.08 16.84
CA LYS A 135 -23.70 18.12 16.16
C LYS A 135 -23.00 16.76 16.18
N SER A 136 -23.15 16.00 17.26
CA SER A 136 -22.60 14.64 17.39
C SER A 136 -23.29 13.64 16.47
N ALA A 137 -24.62 13.70 16.35
CA ALA A 137 -25.39 12.88 15.41
C ALA A 137 -24.96 13.14 13.96
N LEU A 138 -24.82 14.42 13.59
CA LEU A 138 -24.36 14.80 12.26
C LEU A 138 -22.93 14.32 11.98
N ALA A 139 -22.00 14.54 12.92
CA ALA A 139 -20.61 14.10 12.79
C ALA A 139 -20.52 12.57 12.64
N CYS A 140 -21.24 11.81 13.46
CA CYS A 140 -21.30 10.36 13.41
C CYS A 140 -21.76 9.85 12.04
N ASN A 141 -22.87 10.40 11.53
CA ASN A 141 -23.40 10.00 10.22
C ASN A 141 -22.41 10.30 9.10
N ILE A 142 -21.81 11.50 9.07
CA ILE A 142 -20.79 11.84 8.06
C ILE A 142 -19.62 10.85 8.12
N LEU A 143 -19.11 10.54 9.32
CA LEU A 143 -17.98 9.63 9.51
C LEU A 143 -18.31 8.19 9.07
N TRP A 144 -19.50 7.68 9.38
CA TRP A 144 -19.89 6.33 8.99
C TRP A 144 -20.24 6.19 7.51
N PHE A 145 -20.95 7.15 6.91
CA PHE A 145 -21.20 7.14 5.47
C PHE A 145 -19.90 7.27 4.66
N THR A 146 -18.97 8.14 5.09
CA THR A 146 -17.66 8.26 4.44
C THR A 146 -16.81 7.02 4.64
N SER A 147 -16.82 6.42 5.83
CA SER A 147 -16.17 5.14 6.11
C SER A 147 -16.69 4.04 5.18
N LEU A 148 -18.01 3.86 5.08
CA LEU A 148 -18.62 2.86 4.19
C LEU A 148 -18.23 3.12 2.72
N GLY A 149 -18.34 4.37 2.27
CA GLY A 149 -17.98 4.74 0.90
C GLY A 149 -16.52 4.42 0.56
N LEU A 150 -15.58 4.72 1.47
CA LEU A 150 -14.17 4.39 1.29
C LEU A 150 -13.91 2.87 1.27
N SER A 151 -14.61 2.10 2.10
CA SER A 151 -14.55 0.63 2.09
C SER A 151 -15.03 0.05 0.76
N LEU A 152 -16.14 0.56 0.21
CA LEU A 152 -16.65 0.14 -1.09
C LEU A 152 -15.74 0.55 -2.25
N CYS A 153 -15.17 1.77 -2.22
CA CYS A 153 -14.15 2.18 -3.18
C CYS A 153 -12.90 1.29 -3.09
N CYS A 154 -12.46 0.93 -1.89
CA CYS A 154 -11.37 -0.02 -1.67
C CYS A 154 -11.68 -1.37 -2.33
N ALA A 155 -12.86 -1.94 -2.07
CA ALA A 155 -13.31 -3.19 -2.69
C ALA A 155 -13.34 -3.11 -4.22
N LEU A 156 -13.88 -2.02 -4.79
CA LEU A 156 -13.91 -1.80 -6.24
C LEU A 156 -12.49 -1.77 -6.85
N ILE A 157 -11.58 -1.01 -6.25
CA ILE A 157 -10.19 -0.93 -6.73
C ILE A 157 -9.50 -2.29 -6.62
N ALA A 158 -9.72 -3.03 -5.52
CA ALA A 158 -9.17 -4.36 -5.33
C ALA A 158 -9.63 -5.33 -6.42
N ILE A 159 -10.92 -5.32 -6.75
CA ILE A 159 -11.47 -6.12 -7.85
C ILE A 159 -10.82 -5.73 -9.17
N LEU A 160 -10.75 -4.43 -9.50
CA LEU A 160 -10.14 -3.97 -10.76
C LEU A 160 -8.67 -4.39 -10.89
N VAL A 161 -7.88 -4.25 -9.82
CA VAL A 161 -6.49 -4.71 -9.79
C VAL A 161 -6.40 -6.21 -10.01
N GLY A 162 -7.28 -7.00 -9.36
CA GLY A 162 -7.35 -8.44 -9.55
C GLY A 162 -7.67 -8.82 -11.00
N GLN A 163 -8.63 -8.14 -11.63
CA GLN A 163 -8.99 -8.36 -13.03
C GLN A 163 -7.83 -8.04 -13.96
N TRP A 164 -7.20 -6.86 -13.82
CA TRP A 164 -6.05 -6.47 -14.64
C TRP A 164 -4.86 -7.41 -14.49
N ALA A 165 -4.63 -7.93 -13.28
CA ALA A 165 -3.56 -8.91 -13.01
C ALA A 165 -3.84 -10.24 -13.72
N GLN A 166 -5.09 -10.70 -13.73
CA GLN A 166 -5.50 -11.91 -14.45
C GLN A 166 -5.43 -11.71 -15.97
N ASP A 167 -5.90 -10.59 -16.49
CA ASP A 167 -5.85 -10.26 -17.92
C ASP A 167 -4.41 -10.22 -18.43
N PHE A 168 -3.49 -9.68 -17.62
CA PHE A 168 -2.06 -9.68 -17.92
C PHE A 168 -1.51 -11.11 -18.07
N LEU A 169 -1.83 -12.01 -17.14
CA LEU A 169 -1.37 -13.40 -17.20
C LEU A 169 -1.95 -14.16 -18.40
N HIS A 170 -3.26 -14.02 -18.66
CA HIS A 170 -3.91 -14.63 -19.82
C HIS A 170 -3.33 -14.12 -21.15
N SER A 171 -3.02 -12.82 -21.21
CA SER A 171 -2.36 -12.23 -22.39
C SER A 171 -0.95 -12.79 -22.62
N ALA A 172 -0.22 -13.10 -21.54
CA ALA A 172 1.10 -13.72 -21.61
C ALA A 172 1.05 -15.20 -22.06
N GLU A 173 -0.04 -15.92 -21.79
CA GLU A 173 -0.18 -17.35 -22.12
C GLU A 173 -0.66 -17.62 -23.54
N ARG A 174 -1.43 -16.71 -24.16
CA ARG A 174 -2.14 -16.95 -25.43
C ARG A 174 -1.25 -17.03 -26.68
N HIS A 175 0.06 -16.80 -26.58
CA HIS A 175 0.94 -16.60 -27.74
C HIS A 175 1.94 -17.75 -27.93
N SER A 176 1.86 -18.42 -29.09
CA SER A 176 2.64 -19.63 -29.43
C SER A 176 4.07 -19.34 -29.90
N ALA A 177 4.36 -18.14 -30.43
CA ALA A 177 5.69 -17.78 -30.91
C ALA A 177 6.50 -17.06 -29.80
N PRO A 178 7.69 -17.57 -29.41
CA PRO A 178 8.42 -17.06 -28.25
C PRO A 178 8.87 -15.59 -28.41
N VAL A 179 9.23 -15.19 -29.62
CA VAL A 179 9.64 -13.80 -29.91
C VAL A 179 8.47 -12.82 -29.76
N VAL A 180 7.27 -13.22 -30.20
CA VAL A 180 6.07 -12.36 -30.12
C VAL A 180 5.60 -12.24 -28.67
N GLY A 181 5.56 -13.36 -27.95
CA GLY A 181 5.23 -13.36 -26.52
C GLY A 181 6.18 -12.47 -25.70
N ALA A 182 7.49 -12.55 -25.96
CA ALA A 182 8.48 -11.75 -25.23
C ALA A 182 8.29 -10.24 -25.44
N ARG A 183 7.94 -9.83 -26.66
CA ARG A 183 7.65 -8.42 -27.00
C ARG A 183 6.39 -7.91 -26.30
N ILE A 184 5.34 -8.73 -26.22
CA ILE A 184 4.08 -8.36 -25.56
C ILE A 184 4.27 -8.24 -24.06
N ILE A 185 4.90 -9.23 -23.42
CA ILE A 185 5.17 -9.21 -21.97
C ILE A 185 6.05 -8.03 -21.60
N SER A 186 7.14 -7.79 -22.35
CA SER A 186 7.99 -6.61 -22.10
C SER A 186 7.22 -5.29 -22.28
N TYR A 187 6.40 -5.15 -23.32
CA TYR A 187 5.55 -3.97 -23.52
C TYR A 187 4.59 -3.74 -22.33
N LEU A 188 3.89 -4.78 -21.88
CA LEU A 188 2.95 -4.70 -20.77
C LEU A 188 3.68 -4.39 -19.44
N TYR A 189 4.85 -5.01 -19.21
CA TYR A 189 5.69 -4.73 -18.04
C TYR A 189 6.12 -3.26 -17.96
N TYR A 190 6.60 -2.69 -19.07
CA TYR A 190 6.90 -1.27 -19.14
C TYR A 190 5.65 -0.40 -18.94
N GLY A 191 4.48 -0.87 -19.39
CA GLY A 191 3.18 -0.26 -19.09
C GLY A 191 2.89 -0.21 -17.59
N ILE A 192 2.97 -1.35 -16.88
CA ILE A 192 2.77 -1.47 -15.43
C ILE A 192 3.67 -0.48 -14.68
N ARG A 193 4.94 -0.38 -15.10
CA ARG A 193 5.91 0.56 -14.51
C ARG A 193 5.58 2.02 -14.84
N ARG A 194 5.24 2.33 -16.08
CA ARG A 194 4.90 3.70 -16.53
C ARG A 194 3.67 4.23 -15.81
N PHE A 195 2.63 3.41 -15.66
CA PHE A 195 1.39 3.77 -14.99
C PHE A 195 1.44 3.55 -13.47
N ASN A 196 2.60 3.15 -12.92
CA ASN A 196 2.82 2.93 -11.49
C ASN A 196 1.71 2.07 -10.84
N MET A 197 1.37 0.93 -11.44
CA MET A 197 0.33 0.04 -10.91
C MET A 197 0.59 -0.37 -9.45
N HIS A 198 1.86 -0.50 -9.06
CA HIS A 198 2.27 -0.70 -7.66
C HIS A 198 1.73 0.36 -6.69
N THR A 199 1.56 1.61 -7.14
CA THR A 199 0.95 2.67 -6.32
C THR A 199 -0.55 2.44 -6.15
N MET A 200 -1.26 1.96 -7.18
CA MET A 200 -2.67 1.60 -7.05
C MET A 200 -2.88 0.44 -6.08
N VAL A 201 -2.03 -0.59 -6.15
CA VAL A 201 -2.05 -1.70 -5.18
C VAL A 201 -1.79 -1.20 -3.76
N ALA A 202 -0.86 -0.25 -3.58
CA ALA A 202 -0.57 0.33 -2.27
C ALA A 202 -1.68 1.26 -1.72
N ILE A 203 -2.52 1.80 -2.59
CA ILE A 203 -3.67 2.65 -2.22
C ILE A 203 -4.80 1.80 -1.61
N ILE A 204 -4.96 0.53 -2.00
CA ILE A 204 -6.05 -0.32 -1.51
C ILE A 204 -6.03 -0.44 0.03
N PRO A 205 -4.95 -0.92 0.69
CA PRO A 205 -4.94 -1.01 2.16
C PRO A 205 -5.03 0.36 2.85
N LEU A 206 -4.59 1.43 2.17
CA LEU A 206 -4.68 2.79 2.70
C LEU A 206 -6.13 3.25 2.84
N LEU A 207 -6.96 3.05 1.81
CA LEU A 207 -8.39 3.37 1.89
C LEU A 207 -9.06 2.55 3.01
N LEU A 208 -8.72 1.27 3.11
CA LEU A 208 -9.27 0.38 4.12
C LEU A 208 -8.94 0.85 5.55
N HIS A 209 -7.67 1.17 5.83
CA HIS A 209 -7.29 1.67 7.16
C HIS A 209 -7.92 3.03 7.46
N THR A 210 -7.99 3.92 6.46
CA THR A 210 -8.64 5.23 6.61
C THR A 210 -10.12 5.06 6.97
N SER A 211 -10.79 4.14 6.28
CA SER A 211 -12.18 3.77 6.54
C SER A 211 -12.39 3.24 7.97
N LEU A 212 -11.50 2.37 8.46
CA LEU A 212 -11.54 1.86 9.83
C LEU A 212 -11.38 2.98 10.88
N PHE A 213 -10.44 3.89 10.67
CA PHE A 213 -10.22 5.00 11.60
C PHE A 213 -11.39 5.98 11.63
N LEU A 214 -12.00 6.26 10.49
CA LEU A 214 -13.25 7.04 10.41
C LEU A 214 -14.39 6.35 11.16
N PHE A 215 -14.50 5.01 11.05
CA PHE A 215 -15.52 4.25 11.77
C PHE A 215 -15.36 4.34 13.28
N PHE A 216 -14.15 4.14 13.80
CA PHE A 216 -13.88 4.27 15.24
C PHE A 216 -14.11 5.70 15.76
N ALA A 217 -13.71 6.71 14.98
CA ALA A 217 -14.03 8.10 15.30
C ALA A 217 -15.54 8.35 15.36
N GLY A 218 -16.30 7.79 14.41
CA GLY A 218 -17.76 7.81 14.42
C GLY A 218 -18.36 7.11 15.64
N LEU A 219 -17.79 5.98 16.06
CA LEU A 219 -18.23 5.25 17.26
C LEU A 219 -18.04 6.08 18.53
N ILE A 220 -16.90 6.78 18.67
CA ILE A 220 -16.70 7.70 19.79
C ILE A 220 -17.74 8.83 19.73
N ALA A 221 -17.93 9.45 18.56
CA ALA A 221 -18.89 10.54 18.37
C ALA A 221 -20.35 10.12 18.71
N PHE A 222 -20.71 8.89 18.37
CA PHE A 222 -22.00 8.28 18.69
C PHE A 222 -22.20 8.10 20.20
N LEU A 223 -21.14 7.73 20.93
CA LEU A 223 -21.21 7.46 22.37
C LEU A 223 -21.23 8.73 23.24
N ILE A 224 -20.76 9.88 22.72
CA ILE A 224 -20.73 11.16 23.43
C ILE A 224 -22.07 11.50 24.11
N PRO A 225 -23.21 11.55 23.39
CA PRO A 225 -24.50 11.90 24.01
C PRO A 225 -25.11 10.78 24.86
N ILE A 226 -24.66 9.53 24.72
CA ILE A 226 -25.30 8.36 25.35
C ILE A 226 -24.79 8.15 26.77
N ASN A 227 -23.47 7.95 26.92
CA ASN A 227 -22.89 7.65 28.21
C ASN A 227 -21.38 7.94 28.22
N VAL A 228 -20.97 8.81 29.15
CA VAL A 228 -19.56 9.24 29.30
C VAL A 228 -18.63 8.08 29.68
N VAL A 229 -19.10 7.13 30.49
CA VAL A 229 -18.29 5.96 30.90
C VAL A 229 -18.02 5.04 29.70
N VAL A 230 -19.07 4.66 28.95
CA VAL A 230 -18.93 3.79 27.77
C VAL A 230 -18.08 4.46 26.69
N MET A 231 -18.29 5.76 26.47
CA MET A 231 -17.48 6.58 25.57
C MET A 231 -16.00 6.56 25.99
N THR A 232 -15.70 6.81 27.27
CA THR A 232 -14.32 6.90 27.77
C THR A 232 -13.61 5.57 27.66
N VAL A 233 -14.26 4.47 28.08
CA VAL A 233 -13.70 3.12 27.95
C VAL A 233 -13.40 2.79 26.48
N SER A 234 -14.36 3.02 25.59
CA SER A 234 -14.16 2.76 24.15
C SER A 234 -13.05 3.63 23.55
N ALA A 235 -12.99 4.92 23.91
CA ALA A 235 -11.96 5.84 23.45
C ALA A 235 -10.56 5.44 23.94
N THR A 236 -10.42 4.98 25.19
CA THR A 236 -9.12 4.51 25.72
C THR A 236 -8.61 3.27 24.97
N VAL A 237 -9.48 2.31 24.68
CA VAL A 237 -9.12 1.11 23.91
C VAL A 237 -8.65 1.52 22.51
N PHE A 238 -9.39 2.38 21.81
CA PHE A 238 -8.98 2.85 20.49
C PHE A 238 -7.70 3.70 20.52
N ALA A 239 -7.49 4.50 21.56
CA ALA A 239 -6.25 5.26 21.73
C ALA A 239 -5.03 4.35 21.87
N ILE A 240 -5.15 3.23 22.61
CA ILE A 240 -4.09 2.23 22.73
C ILE A 240 -3.78 1.60 21.37
N PHE A 241 -4.80 1.12 20.64
CA PHE A 241 -4.60 0.56 19.30
C PHE A 241 -3.99 1.56 18.31
N MET A 242 -4.44 2.82 18.35
CA MET A 242 -3.89 3.89 17.53
C MET A 242 -2.43 4.18 17.86
N MET A 243 -2.07 4.19 19.14
CA MET A 243 -0.69 4.40 19.57
C MET A 243 0.21 3.28 19.06
N ILE A 244 -0.19 2.02 19.23
CA ILE A 244 0.56 0.86 18.72
C ILE A 244 0.70 0.97 17.20
N TYR A 245 -0.39 1.24 16.48
CA TYR A 245 -0.37 1.36 15.02
C TYR A 245 0.54 2.50 14.54
N LEU A 246 0.56 3.64 15.25
CA LEU A 246 1.45 4.77 14.95
C LEU A 246 2.91 4.40 15.19
N VAL A 247 3.22 3.75 16.32
CA VAL A 247 4.57 3.25 16.60
C VAL A 247 5.04 2.31 15.51
N LEU A 248 4.23 1.30 15.14
CA LEU A 248 4.56 0.36 14.07
C LEU A 248 4.71 1.04 12.69
N THR A 249 4.00 2.14 12.46
CA THR A 249 4.08 2.89 11.20
C THR A 249 5.31 3.79 11.13
N VAL A 250 5.74 4.35 12.26
CA VAL A 250 6.86 5.30 12.36
C VAL A 250 8.20 4.58 12.55
N LEU A 251 8.22 3.45 13.25
CA LEU A 251 9.43 2.70 13.58
C LEU A 251 10.31 2.38 12.34
N PRO A 252 9.76 1.95 11.18
CA PRO A 252 10.56 1.68 9.98
C PRO A 252 11.20 2.92 9.35
N LEU A 253 10.74 4.13 9.70
CA LEU A 253 11.35 5.37 9.21
C LEU A 253 12.69 5.67 9.89
N PHE A 254 12.89 5.14 11.10
CA PHE A 254 14.13 5.28 11.87
C PHE A 254 15.03 4.06 11.71
N TYR A 255 14.44 2.86 11.76
CA TYR A 255 15.16 1.61 11.61
C TYR A 255 14.72 0.91 10.32
N LEU A 256 15.55 1.01 9.28
CA LEU A 256 15.27 0.42 7.97
C LEU A 256 15.29 -1.12 8.01
N ASP A 257 15.87 -1.74 9.04
CA ASP A 257 15.85 -3.19 9.27
C ASP A 257 14.59 -3.69 10.00
N CYS A 258 13.63 -2.81 10.30
CA CYS A 258 12.41 -3.16 11.01
C CYS A 258 11.43 -3.98 10.12
N PRO A 259 10.91 -5.12 10.60
CA PRO A 259 9.98 -5.96 9.84
C PRO A 259 8.53 -5.42 9.82
N TYR A 260 8.19 -4.53 10.75
CA TYR A 260 6.82 -4.03 10.93
C TYR A 260 6.48 -2.99 9.87
N ARG A 261 6.11 -3.46 8.67
CA ARG A 261 5.75 -2.58 7.57
C ARG A 261 4.25 -2.37 7.48
N THR A 262 3.81 -1.13 7.63
CA THR A 262 2.43 -0.72 7.33
C THR A 262 2.35 -0.09 5.94
N PRO A 263 1.17 -0.10 5.27
CA PRO A 263 0.99 0.62 4.00
C PRO A 263 1.26 2.13 4.13
N LEU A 264 1.04 2.70 5.33
CA LEU A 264 1.30 4.11 5.62
C LEU A 264 2.79 4.44 5.72
N SER A 265 3.65 3.52 6.16
CA SER A 265 5.09 3.82 6.29
C SER A 265 5.72 4.20 4.94
N GLY A 266 5.26 3.56 3.86
CA GLY A 266 5.66 3.91 2.49
C GLY A 266 5.19 5.30 2.05
N VAL A 267 3.98 5.70 2.43
CA VAL A 267 3.44 7.05 2.16
C VAL A 267 4.22 8.11 2.94
N LEU A 268 4.46 7.87 4.24
CA LEU A 268 5.25 8.76 5.09
C LEU A 268 6.68 8.92 4.58
N TRP A 269 7.29 7.84 4.08
CA TRP A 269 8.62 7.91 3.45
C TRP A 269 8.62 8.86 2.25
N ARG A 270 7.62 8.76 1.37
CA ARG A 270 7.48 9.64 0.20
C ARG A 270 7.25 11.10 0.62
N ILE A 271 6.39 11.35 1.62
CA ILE A 271 6.16 12.69 2.17
C ILE A 271 7.47 13.27 2.72
N ARG A 272 8.24 12.47 3.48
CA ARG A 272 9.54 12.87 4.02
C ARG A 272 10.54 13.23 2.92
N GLN A 273 10.56 12.49 1.82
CA GLN A 273 11.40 12.79 0.66
C GLN A 273 11.01 14.09 -0.02
N ILE A 274 9.71 14.29 -0.30
CA ILE A 274 9.20 15.53 -0.90
C ILE A 274 9.51 16.72 0.00
N GLY A 275 9.29 16.59 1.31
CA GLY A 275 9.62 17.63 2.29
C GLY A 275 11.11 17.97 2.32
N ARG A 276 11.98 16.95 2.27
CA ARG A 276 13.44 17.13 2.19
C ARG A 276 13.86 17.83 0.89
N GLU A 277 13.30 17.43 -0.25
CA GLU A 277 13.59 18.06 -1.54
C GLU A 277 13.13 19.52 -1.58
N TRP A 278 11.94 19.81 -1.06
CA TRP A 278 11.40 21.17 -0.96
C TRP A 278 12.27 22.05 -0.05
N TYR A 279 12.64 21.54 1.13
CA TYR A 279 13.55 22.23 2.04
C TYR A 279 14.93 22.49 1.42
N GLN A 280 15.49 21.50 0.71
CA GLN A 280 16.78 21.67 0.00
C GLN A 280 16.68 22.63 -1.19
N ARG A 281 15.52 22.72 -1.86
CA ARG A 281 15.28 23.72 -2.91
C ARG A 281 15.26 25.13 -2.32
N ILE A 282 14.55 25.34 -1.21
CA ILE A 282 14.52 26.63 -0.51
C ILE A 282 15.91 27.04 0.01
N LEU A 283 16.66 26.10 0.57
CA LEU A 283 18.02 26.38 1.03
C LEU A 283 18.98 26.66 -0.13
N ARG A 284 18.86 25.97 -1.26
CA ARG A 284 19.67 26.25 -2.47
C ARG A 284 19.37 27.64 -3.04
N ASP A 285 18.10 28.03 -3.11
CA ASP A 285 17.69 29.36 -3.58
C ASP A 285 18.18 30.47 -2.64
N LYS A 286 18.24 30.22 -1.33
CA LYS A 286 18.72 31.21 -0.36
C LYS A 286 20.24 31.33 -0.25
N TYR A 287 21.01 30.26 -0.51
CA TYR A 287 22.42 30.22 -0.11
C TYR A 287 23.44 29.97 -1.23
N LEU A 288 23.05 29.81 -2.52
CA LEU A 288 23.99 29.53 -3.63
C LEU A 288 25.01 28.42 -3.29
N LEU A 289 24.65 27.45 -2.44
CA LEU A 289 25.58 26.39 -2.06
C LEU A 289 25.61 25.32 -3.14
N THR A 290 26.61 25.45 -4.02
CA THR A 290 27.00 24.44 -4.96
C THR A 290 27.49 23.21 -4.20
N ARG A 291 26.76 22.10 -4.36
CA ARG A 291 27.27 20.72 -4.36
C ARG A 291 28.10 20.32 -3.11
N ALA A 292 27.42 20.00 -2.01
CA ALA A 292 27.95 19.07 -1.03
C ALA A 292 27.84 17.63 -1.58
N SER A 293 28.94 17.19 -2.18
CA SER A 293 29.23 15.82 -2.62
C SER A 293 29.62 14.96 -1.41
N GLY A 294 29.19 13.69 -1.37
CA GLY A 294 29.74 12.69 -0.44
C GLY A 294 28.76 11.60 -0.04
N ASN A 295 27.72 11.93 0.74
CA ASN A 295 26.84 10.93 1.37
C ASN A 295 25.48 10.76 0.67
N MET A 296 25.40 11.12 -0.61
CA MET A 296 24.14 11.32 -1.35
C MET A 296 23.53 10.03 -1.92
N LEU A 297 24.15 8.86 -1.78
CA LEU A 297 23.65 7.63 -2.43
C LEU A 297 22.45 6.99 -1.71
N VAL A 298 22.34 7.12 -0.38
CA VAL A 298 21.13 6.68 0.36
C VAL A 298 19.97 7.68 0.20
N ALA A 299 20.27 8.93 -0.20
CA ALA A 299 19.31 10.04 -0.11
C ALA A 299 18.28 10.09 -1.24
N HIS A 300 18.41 9.30 -2.32
CA HIS A 300 17.60 9.45 -3.54
C HIS A 300 16.94 8.15 -4.05
N SER A 301 16.74 7.14 -3.20
CA SER A 301 15.99 5.94 -3.57
C SER A 301 14.47 6.25 -3.63
N PRO A 302 13.77 6.08 -4.76
CA PRO A 302 12.39 6.59 -4.95
C PRO A 302 11.32 5.87 -4.12
N THR A 303 11.64 4.70 -3.55
CA THR A 303 10.72 3.91 -2.72
C THR A 303 11.40 3.46 -1.44
N PHE A 304 10.61 3.26 -0.39
CA PHE A 304 11.09 2.72 0.89
C PHE A 304 11.81 1.37 0.72
N ILE A 305 11.29 0.50 -0.15
CA ILE A 305 11.92 -0.79 -0.49
C ILE A 305 13.30 -0.57 -1.10
N ALA A 306 13.43 0.36 -2.05
CA ALA A 306 14.72 0.66 -2.66
C ALA A 306 15.74 1.22 -1.66
N ALA A 307 15.28 2.00 -0.66
CA ALA A 307 16.14 2.49 0.41
C ALA A 307 16.67 1.35 1.28
N MET A 308 15.78 0.45 1.67
CA MET A 308 16.11 -0.74 2.46
C MET A 308 17.02 -1.69 1.70
N THR A 309 16.72 -2.04 0.44
CA THR A 309 17.56 -2.94 -0.35
C THR A 309 18.94 -2.35 -0.59
N HIS A 310 19.03 -1.04 -0.77
CA HIS A 310 20.31 -0.36 -0.86
C HIS A 310 21.08 -0.44 0.46
N GLN A 311 20.46 -0.21 1.62
CA GLN A 311 21.15 -0.34 2.92
C GLN A 311 21.50 -1.80 3.24
N ALA A 312 20.66 -2.76 2.87
CA ALA A 312 20.91 -4.18 3.06
C ALA A 312 22.11 -4.67 2.23
N THR A 313 22.25 -4.17 1.00
CA THR A 313 23.34 -4.56 0.08
C THR A 313 24.54 -3.63 0.12
N ALA A 314 24.44 -2.47 0.78
CA ALA A 314 25.54 -1.53 0.93
C ALA A 314 26.75 -2.21 1.58
N ASP A 315 27.92 -1.93 1.01
CA ASP A 315 29.17 -2.52 1.44
C ASP A 315 29.59 -1.95 2.81
N THR A 316 29.22 -2.67 3.87
CA THR A 316 29.33 -2.24 5.27
C THR A 316 29.79 -3.42 6.14
N VAL A 317 30.44 -3.14 7.27
CA VAL A 317 30.86 -4.17 8.22
C VAL A 317 29.65 -4.93 8.78
N GLU A 318 28.52 -4.25 8.96
CA GLU A 318 27.25 -4.83 9.39
C GLU A 318 26.68 -5.82 8.36
N ARG A 319 26.81 -5.54 7.06
CA ARG A 319 26.47 -6.48 6.00
C ARG A 319 27.34 -7.75 6.08
N ALA A 320 28.66 -7.60 6.23
CA ALA A 320 29.57 -8.75 6.31
C ALA A 320 29.27 -9.67 7.51
N GLU A 321 28.88 -9.09 8.65
CA GLU A 321 28.42 -9.86 9.83
C GLU A 321 27.10 -10.60 9.56
N ARG A 322 26.15 -9.96 8.86
CA ARG A 322 24.89 -10.62 8.45
C ARG A 322 25.16 -11.78 7.48
N ASP A 323 26.04 -11.58 6.51
CA ASP A 323 26.43 -12.59 5.53
C ASP A 323 27.12 -13.79 6.24
N TYR A 324 27.99 -13.54 7.21
CA TYR A 324 28.60 -14.59 8.05
C TYR A 324 27.58 -15.38 8.87
N ARG A 325 26.62 -14.70 9.50
CA ARG A 325 25.53 -15.37 10.26
C ARG A 325 24.66 -16.22 9.36
N ALA A 326 24.30 -15.72 8.18
CA ALA A 326 23.54 -16.47 7.19
C ALA A 326 24.31 -17.72 6.76
N PHE A 327 25.60 -17.58 6.44
CA PHE A 327 26.48 -18.70 6.09
C PHE A 327 26.58 -19.75 7.20
N ARG A 328 26.73 -19.31 8.46
CA ARG A 328 26.75 -20.22 9.62
C ARG A 328 25.42 -20.93 9.80
N TRP A 329 24.30 -20.22 9.60
CA TRP A 329 22.97 -20.81 9.72
C TRP A 329 22.72 -21.82 8.59
N THR A 330 23.11 -21.53 7.35
CA THR A 330 22.96 -22.48 6.23
C THR A 330 23.77 -23.74 6.49
N LEU A 331 25.03 -23.61 6.90
CA LEU A 331 25.87 -24.79 7.18
C LEU A 331 25.26 -25.71 8.26
N LYS A 332 24.59 -25.14 9.26
CA LYS A 332 23.88 -25.90 10.30
C LYS A 332 22.54 -26.48 9.89
N SER A 333 21.90 -25.89 8.86
CA SER A 333 20.53 -26.22 8.48
C SER A 333 20.47 -27.22 7.32
N LEU A 334 21.57 -27.41 6.61
CA LEU A 334 21.70 -28.44 5.58
C LEU A 334 21.82 -29.81 6.28
N LEU A 335 20.82 -30.66 6.04
CA LEU A 335 20.68 -31.98 6.68
C LEU A 335 21.06 -33.13 5.74
N SER A 336 21.14 -32.86 4.43
CA SER A 336 21.49 -33.85 3.41
C SER A 336 22.93 -33.63 2.94
N ASP A 337 23.70 -34.72 2.87
CA ASP A 337 25.10 -34.70 2.45
C ASP A 337 25.26 -34.14 1.03
N GLU A 338 24.30 -34.39 0.14
CA GLU A 338 24.30 -33.88 -1.25
C GLU A 338 24.15 -32.35 -1.32
N GLU A 339 23.29 -31.75 -0.49
CA GLU A 339 23.14 -30.30 -0.44
C GLU A 339 24.34 -29.64 0.26
N LEU A 340 24.90 -30.31 1.27
CA LEU A 340 26.11 -29.86 1.96
C LEU A 340 27.32 -29.87 1.02
N GLU A 341 27.55 -30.93 0.26
CA GLU A 341 28.63 -31.02 -0.73
C GLU A 341 28.48 -29.96 -1.84
N SER A 342 27.27 -29.78 -2.35
CA SER A 342 26.97 -28.73 -3.34
C SER A 342 27.28 -27.33 -2.80
N PHE A 343 26.90 -27.05 -1.54
CA PHE A 343 27.22 -25.79 -0.88
C PHE A 343 28.72 -25.60 -0.63
N VAL A 344 29.39 -26.64 -0.15
CA VAL A 344 30.83 -26.63 0.16
C VAL A 344 31.68 -26.40 -1.09
N SER A 345 31.28 -27.01 -2.22
CA SER A 345 31.97 -26.84 -3.51
C SER A 345 32.05 -25.39 -4.00
N GLN A 346 31.15 -24.52 -3.52
CA GLN A 346 31.10 -23.09 -3.89
C GLN A 346 31.88 -22.18 -2.93
N ILE A 347 32.37 -22.69 -1.81
CA ILE A 347 33.12 -21.89 -0.82
C ILE A 347 34.49 -21.43 -1.35
N PRO A 348 35.28 -22.25 -2.10
CA PRO A 348 36.56 -21.80 -2.65
C PRO A 348 36.41 -20.58 -3.56
N SER A 349 35.39 -20.54 -4.41
CA SER A 349 35.12 -19.41 -5.31
C SER A 349 34.70 -18.16 -4.54
N LEU A 350 33.93 -18.32 -3.45
CA LEU A 350 33.56 -17.24 -2.53
C LEU A 350 34.78 -16.63 -1.81
N LEU A 351 35.76 -17.46 -1.44
CA LEU A 351 36.98 -17.01 -0.75
C LEU A 351 38.02 -16.39 -1.72
N GLN A 352 38.03 -16.86 -2.97
CA GLN A 352 38.92 -16.40 -4.05
C GLN A 352 38.50 -15.07 -4.68
N ASP A 353 37.22 -14.66 -4.58
CA ASP A 353 36.78 -13.35 -5.08
C ASP A 353 37.48 -12.21 -4.33
N THR A 354 38.63 -11.81 -4.86
CA THR A 354 39.68 -11.01 -4.22
C THR A 354 39.42 -9.52 -4.33
N LYS A 355 38.33 -9.11 -4.98
CA LYS A 355 37.93 -7.71 -5.12
C LYS A 355 37.09 -7.21 -3.95
N SER A 356 36.49 -8.11 -3.15
CA SER A 356 35.75 -7.72 -1.95
C SER A 356 36.68 -7.68 -0.73
N ASN A 357 37.27 -6.51 -0.46
CA ASN A 357 38.10 -6.28 0.74
C ASN A 357 37.35 -6.47 2.09
N HIS A 358 36.05 -6.77 2.05
CA HIS A 358 35.12 -6.64 3.17
C HIS A 358 34.77 -7.95 3.88
N LEU A 359 35.03 -9.12 3.27
CA LEU A 359 34.95 -10.41 3.97
C LEU A 359 36.18 -10.69 4.83
N ASN A 360 37.25 -9.92 4.65
CA ASN A 360 38.55 -10.09 5.28
C ASN A 360 38.51 -10.27 6.83
N PRO A 361 37.71 -9.50 7.61
CA PRO A 361 37.58 -9.72 9.06
C PRO A 361 36.89 -11.04 9.44
N TYR A 362 36.06 -11.62 8.56
CA TYR A 362 35.31 -12.85 8.82
C TYR A 362 35.85 -14.07 8.07
N LYS A 363 36.80 -13.92 7.13
CA LYS A 363 37.47 -15.04 6.45
C LYS A 363 38.10 -16.03 7.44
N GLY A 364 38.72 -15.51 8.51
CA GLY A 364 39.28 -16.34 9.59
C GLY A 364 38.20 -17.14 10.34
N HIS A 365 37.08 -16.49 10.66
CA HIS A 365 35.94 -17.11 11.32
C HIS A 365 35.25 -18.16 10.45
N ILE A 366 35.13 -17.92 9.14
CA ILE A 366 34.57 -18.89 8.18
C ILE A 366 35.48 -20.11 8.07
N ARG A 367 36.81 -19.92 7.95
CA ARG A 367 37.77 -21.03 7.90
C ARG A 367 37.76 -21.87 9.18
N ALA A 368 37.69 -21.23 10.35
CA ALA A 368 37.59 -21.93 11.63
C ALA A 368 36.29 -22.76 11.72
N LEU A 369 35.18 -22.21 11.23
CA LEU A 369 33.88 -22.87 11.25
C LEU A 369 33.82 -24.10 10.32
N LEU A 370 34.50 -24.03 9.17
CA LEU A 370 34.63 -25.17 8.24
C LEU A 370 35.52 -26.27 8.82
N HIS A 371 36.62 -25.87 9.48
CA HIS A 371 37.47 -26.81 10.19
C HIS A 371 36.73 -27.53 11.33
N ASP A 372 35.88 -26.82 12.09
CA ASP A 372 35.02 -27.40 13.13
C ASP A 372 33.96 -28.37 12.59
N HIS A 373 33.69 -28.39 11.28
CA HIS A 373 32.77 -29.33 10.63
C HIS A 373 33.52 -30.40 9.80
N GLU A 374 34.84 -30.54 10.00
CA GLU A 374 35.70 -31.48 9.26
C GLU A 374 35.70 -31.27 7.72
N ILE A 375 35.26 -30.08 7.26
CA ILE A 375 35.21 -29.73 5.85
C ILE A 375 36.58 -29.22 5.42
N GLN A 376 37.34 -30.05 4.71
CA GLN A 376 38.60 -29.64 4.08
C GLN A 376 38.32 -28.95 2.74
N LEU A 377 38.79 -27.71 2.60
CA LEU A 377 38.69 -26.89 1.39
C LEU A 377 39.82 -27.17 0.39
#